data_AF-A0A7J6WQE2-F1
#
_entry.id   AF-A0A7J6WQE2-F1
#
_cell.length_a   1.000
_cell.length_b   1.000
_cell.length_c   1.000
_cell.angle_alpha   90.00
_cell.angle_beta   90.00
_cell.angle_gamma   90.00
#
_symmetry.space_group_name_H-M   'P 1'
#
loop_
_entity.id
_entity.type
_entity.pdbx_description
1 polymer ?
#
loop_
_entity_poly.entity_id
_entity_poly.type
_entity_poly.pdbx_seq_one_letter_code
_entity_poly.pdbx_strand_id
1 'polypeptide(L)'
;MDNFGDGKLKEHITSEPEVTIKTINRDNQMLILGSDGLWKVMSNQEALDCIKHVKTSQEAAEQLVEEAINRKSCVDISCIVVCFN
;
A
#
# COMPACT_ATOMS: atom_id res chain seq x y z
N MET A 1 11.96 -6.19 8.48
CA MET A 1 11.66 -4.89 7.84
C MET A 1 12.80 -3.99 8.26
N ASP A 2 13.73 -3.80 7.35
CA ASP A 2 15.03 -3.22 7.64
C ASP A 2 14.91 -1.70 7.58
N ASN A 3 14.93 -1.08 8.75
CA ASN A 3 14.78 0.36 8.89
C ASN A 3 16.12 1.05 8.58
N PHE A 4 16.08 2.18 7.88
CA PHE A 4 17.25 3.02 7.69
C PHE A 4 17.72 3.55 9.05
N GLY A 5 18.86 3.09 9.59
CA GLY A 5 19.52 3.73 10.74
C GLY A 5 20.15 2.83 11.81
N ASP A 6 19.86 1.53 11.88
CA ASP A 6 20.38 0.69 12.96
C ASP A 6 21.76 0.12 12.65
N GLY A 7 22.79 0.88 13.02
CA GLY A 7 24.21 0.53 12.83
C GLY A 7 24.72 -0.74 13.52
N LYS A 8 23.87 -1.48 14.25
CA LYS A 8 24.24 -2.68 15.01
C LYS A 8 23.73 -4.02 14.44
N LEU A 9 23.00 -4.04 13.32
CA LEU A 9 22.46 -5.27 12.71
C LEU A 9 22.91 -5.50 11.24
N LYS A 10 24.08 -4.98 10.86
CA LYS A 10 24.52 -4.90 9.46
C LYS A 10 24.91 -6.22 8.77
N GLU A 11 25.02 -7.36 9.47
CA GLU A 11 25.44 -8.63 8.83
C GLU A 11 24.31 -9.39 8.14
N HIS A 12 23.04 -9.12 8.46
CA HIS A 12 21.88 -9.83 7.86
C HIS A 12 20.81 -8.91 7.28
N ILE A 13 21.07 -7.61 7.27
CA ILE A 13 20.14 -6.56 6.86
C ILE A 13 20.77 -5.79 5.71
N THR A 14 20.05 -5.68 4.59
CA THR A 14 20.47 -4.86 3.45
C THR A 14 19.69 -3.55 3.41
N SER A 15 20.36 -2.47 3.03
CA SER A 15 19.72 -1.18 2.72
C SER A 15 19.43 -1.02 1.23
N GLU A 16 19.72 -2.06 0.42
CA GLU A 16 19.43 -2.06 -1.01
C GLU A 16 17.94 -2.33 -1.23
N PRO A 17 17.21 -1.43 -1.91
CA PRO A 17 15.81 -1.65 -2.22
C PRO A 17 15.65 -2.66 -3.36
N GLU A 18 14.54 -3.40 -3.35
CA GLU A 18 14.11 -4.15 -4.51
C GLU A 18 13.54 -3.19 -5.56
N VAL A 19 14.09 -3.22 -6.79
CA VAL A 19 13.65 -2.37 -7.90
C VAL A 19 12.95 -3.22 -8.95
N THR A 20 11.68 -2.90 -9.21
CA THR A 20 10.89 -3.52 -10.29
C THR A 20 10.40 -2.46 -11.25
N ILE A 21 10.57 -2.71 -12.56
CA ILE A 21 10.06 -1.85 -13.63
C ILE A 21 8.88 -2.57 -14.28
N LYS A 22 7.72 -1.92 -14.31
CA LYS A 22 6.52 -2.41 -15.01
C LYS A 22 6.00 -1.35 -15.97
N THR A 23 5.64 -1.77 -17.17
CA THR A 23 4.96 -0.93 -18.15
C THR A 23 3.47 -0.86 -17.79
N ILE A 24 2.95 0.37 -17.67
CA ILE A 24 1.52 0.61 -17.49
C ILE A 24 0.85 0.50 -18.87
N ASN A 25 -0.18 -0.33 -18.97
CA ASN A 25 -1.01 -0.49 -20.15
C ASN A 25 -2.47 -0.17 -19.83
N ARG A 26 -3.36 -0.29 -20.82
CA ARG A 26 -4.80 0.04 -20.68
C ARG A 26 -5.56 -0.84 -19.70
N ASP A 27 -5.02 -1.99 -19.32
CA ASP A 27 -5.63 -2.89 -18.35
C ASP A 27 -5.25 -2.51 -16.91
N ASN A 28 -4.25 -1.64 -16.73
CA ASN A 28 -3.85 -1.14 -15.42
C ASN A 28 -4.69 0.08 -15.02
N GLN A 29 -5.71 -0.16 -14.20
CA GLN A 29 -6.60 0.92 -13.75
C GLN A 29 -5.98 1.81 -12.67
N MET A 30 -5.20 1.21 -11.76
CA MET A 30 -4.66 1.93 -10.61
C MET A 30 -3.43 1.25 -9.99
N LEU A 31 -2.71 2.03 -9.18
CA LEU A 31 -1.66 1.59 -8.26
C LEU A 31 -2.05 2.01 -6.83
N ILE A 32 -1.99 1.05 -5.90
CA ILE A 32 -2.18 1.28 -4.47
C ILE A 32 -0.84 1.06 -3.78
N LEU A 33 -0.36 2.08 -3.06
CA LEU A 33 0.78 1.99 -2.17
C LEU A 33 0.28 2.18 -0.75
N GLY A 34 0.54 1.21 0.12
CA GLY A 34 0.10 1.24 1.51
C GLY A 34 1.22 0.84 2.46
N SER A 35 1.20 1.39 3.67
CA SER A 35 2.03 0.88 4.77
C SER A 35 1.56 -0.50 5.22
N ASP A 36 2.37 -1.18 6.03
CA ASP A 36 2.01 -2.43 6.70
C ASP A 36 0.65 -2.38 7.42
N GLY A 37 0.26 -1.21 7.93
CA GLY A 37 -1.03 -1.02 8.59
C GLY A 37 -2.22 -1.34 7.70
N LEU A 38 -2.08 -1.15 6.38
CA LEU A 38 -3.11 -1.49 5.41
C LEU A 38 -3.09 -3.00 5.09
N TRP A 39 -1.93 -3.52 4.71
CA TRP A 39 -1.79 -4.87 4.16
C TRP A 39 -1.81 -5.99 5.21
N LYS A 40 -1.65 -5.66 6.49
CA LYS A 40 -1.84 -6.63 7.60
C LYS A 40 -3.31 -7.02 7.81
N VAL A 41 -4.25 -6.21 7.33
CA VAL A 41 -5.70 -6.41 7.57
C VAL A 41 -6.52 -6.58 6.29
N MET A 42 -5.90 -6.39 5.12
CA MET A 42 -6.52 -6.63 3.81
C MET A 42 -5.53 -7.24 2.83
N SER A 43 -6.02 -8.19 2.04
CA SER A 43 -5.35 -8.68 0.83
C SER A 43 -5.49 -7.69 -0.33
N ASN A 44 -4.67 -7.89 -1.38
CA ASN A 44 -4.73 -7.07 -2.59
C ASN A 44 -6.14 -7.07 -3.23
N GLN A 45 -6.83 -8.20 -3.24
CA GLN A 45 -8.17 -8.29 -3.83
C GLN A 45 -9.22 -7.58 -2.98
N GLU A 46 -9.16 -7.72 -1.65
CA GLU A 46 -10.09 -7.00 -0.75
C GLU A 46 -9.93 -5.49 -0.86
N ALA A 47 -8.69 -4.99 -1.03
CA ALA A 47 -8.44 -3.58 -1.26
C ALA A 47 -9.11 -3.11 -2.57
N LEU A 48 -9.00 -3.86 -3.67
CA LEU A 48 -9.68 -3.54 -4.93
C LEU A 48 -11.21 -3.58 -4.78
N ASP A 49 -11.74 -4.60 -4.10
CA ASP A 49 -13.17 -4.75 -3.88
C ASP A 49 -13.75 -3.64 -3.00
N CYS A 50 -12.96 -3.11 -2.07
CA CYS A 50 -13.30 -1.99 -1.20
C CYS A 50 -13.57 -0.72 -2.02
N ILE A 51 -12.69 -0.39 -2.97
CA ILE A 51 -12.73 0.87 -3.72
C ILE A 51 -13.35 0.76 -5.12
N LYS A 52 -13.94 -0.40 -5.47
CA LYS A 52 -14.48 -0.68 -6.81
C LYS A 52 -15.51 0.34 -7.32
N HIS A 53 -16.23 1.02 -6.41
CA HIS A 53 -17.30 1.96 -6.74
C HIS A 53 -16.89 3.43 -6.56
N VAL A 54 -15.61 3.66 -6.26
CA VAL A 54 -15.07 4.99 -6.00
C VAL A 54 -14.65 5.65 -7.30
N LYS A 55 -14.88 6.97 -7.40
CA LYS A 55 -14.66 7.73 -8.64
C LYS A 55 -13.33 8.47 -8.66
N THR A 56 -12.76 8.76 -7.49
CA THR A 56 -11.54 9.55 -7.37
C THR A 56 -10.46 8.79 -6.59
N SER A 57 -9.20 9.03 -6.90
CA SER A 57 -8.08 8.44 -6.17
C SER A 57 -8.06 8.87 -4.69
N GLN A 58 -8.50 10.09 -4.40
CA GLN A 58 -8.58 10.59 -3.03
C GLN A 58 -9.61 9.82 -2.20
N GLU A 59 -10.85 9.71 -2.67
CA GLU A 59 -11.89 8.93 -2.00
C GLU A 59 -11.46 7.47 -1.82
N ALA A 60 -10.73 6.91 -2.80
CA ALA A 60 -10.26 5.53 -2.72
C ALA A 60 -9.23 5.36 -1.60
N ALA A 61 -8.29 6.30 -1.47
CA ALA A 61 -7.32 6.29 -0.39
C ALA A 61 -8.00 6.46 0.99
N GLU A 62 -8.96 7.38 1.10
CA GLU A 62 -9.72 7.60 2.34
C GLU A 62 -10.50 6.34 2.75
N GLN A 63 -11.19 5.70 1.80
CA GLN A 63 -11.98 4.50 2.08
C GLN A 63 -11.10 3.29 2.47
N LEU A 64 -9.92 3.13 1.85
CA LEU A 64 -8.96 2.09 2.24
C LEU A 64 -8.44 2.28 3.67
N VAL A 65 -8.16 3.52 4.06
CA VAL A 65 -7.73 3.85 5.42
C VAL A 65 -8.85 3.59 6.42
N GLU A 66 -10.07 4.02 6.13
CA GLU A 66 -11.24 3.79 6.98
C GLU A 66 -11.52 2.29 7.17
N GLU A 67 -11.47 1.51 6.10
CA GLU A 67 -11.67 0.05 6.16
C GLU A 67 -10.58 -0.62 7.02
N ALA A 68 -9.32 -0.21 6.91
CA ALA A 68 -8.25 -0.74 7.76
C ALA A 68 -8.44 -0.40 9.24
N ILE A 69 -8.96 0.79 9.55
CA ILE A 69 -9.34 1.19 10.91
C ILE A 69 -10.50 0.32 11.42
N ASN A 70 -11.53 0.10 10.60
CA ASN A 70 -12.69 -0.73 10.93
C ASN A 70 -12.29 -2.20 11.20
N ARG A 71 -11.25 -2.68 10.51
CA ARG A 71 -10.62 -3.98 10.74
C ARG A 71 -9.65 -4.03 11.92
N LYS A 72 -9.57 -2.96 12.71
CA LYS A 72 -8.76 -2.84 13.93
C LYS A 72 -7.26 -2.97 13.69
N SER A 73 -6.76 -2.38 12.60
CA SER A 73 -5.31 -2.24 12.44
C SER A 73 -4.73 -1.47 13.63
N CYS A 74 -3.66 -2.01 14.20
CA CYS A 74 -3.08 -1.54 15.46
C CYS A 74 -1.80 -0.71 15.28
N VAL A 75 -1.47 -0.35 14.05
CA VAL A 75 -0.29 0.43 13.67
C VAL A 75 -0.70 1.57 12.75
N ASP A 76 0.20 2.53 12.53
CA ASP A 76 -0.05 3.67 11.65
C ASP A 76 -0.38 3.21 10.21
N ILE A 77 -1.43 3.80 9.65
CA ILE A 77 -1.92 3.51 8.30
C ILE A 77 -1.57 4.71 7.41
N SER A 78 -0.96 4.44 6.26
CA SER A 78 -0.76 5.41 5.19
C SER A 78 -1.09 4.76 3.87
N CYS A 79 -1.79 5.47 2.98
CA CYS A 79 -2.24 4.95 1.70
C CYS A 79 -2.14 6.03 0.61
N ILE A 80 -1.63 5.65 -0.56
CA ILE A 80 -1.58 6.46 -1.77
C ILE A 80 -2.25 5.65 -2.88
N VAL A 81 -3.20 6.26 -3.58
CA VAL A 81 -3.84 5.68 -4.77
C VAL A 81 -3.52 6.55 -5.98
N VAL A 82 -3.07 5.92 -7.05
CA VAL A 82 -2.83 6.56 -8.35
C VAL A 82 -3.72 5.89 -9.39
N CYS A 83 -4.58 6.67 -10.05
CA CYS A 83 -5.37 6.17 -11.18
C CYS A 83 -4.65 6.50 -12.49
N PHE A 84 -4.60 5.53 -13.40
CA PHE A 84 -3.99 5.70 -14.72
C PHE A 84 -5.12 5.87 -15.74
N ASN A 85 -5.15 7.02 -16.41
CA ASN A 85 -6.14 7.35 -17.45
C ASN A 85 -5.64 6.95 -18.84
#